data_AF-A0A084A1N8-F1
#
_entry.id   AF-A0A084A1N8-F1
#
_cell.length_a   1.000
_cell.length_b   1.000
_cell.length_c   1.000
_cell.angle_alpha   90.00
_cell.angle_beta   90.00
_cell.angle_gamma   90.00
#
_symmetry.space_group_name_H-M   'P 1'
#
loop_
_entity.id
_entity.type
_entity.pdbx_description
1 polymer ?
#
loop_
_entity_poly.entity_id
_entity_poly.type
_entity_poly.pdbx_seq_one_letter_code
_entity_poly.pdbx_strand_id
1 'polypeptide(L)' 'MNKVKFFVLFTAASLVSFSSLAQNVTARASTIDSAEAQIAAQAKKANADYKIIASHDKNGVYMMAKLVN' A
#
# COMPACT_ATOMS: atom_id res chain seq x y z
N MET A 1 -43.83 26.39 21.19
CA MET A 1 -43.14 26.04 19.93
C MET A 1 -42.03 27.03 19.68
N ASN A 2 -40.89 26.54 19.16
CA ASN A 2 -39.83 27.27 18.45
C ASN A 2 -38.67 27.84 19.30
N LYS A 3 -37.72 26.96 19.70
CA LYS A 3 -36.31 27.36 19.87
C LYS A 3 -35.52 26.82 18.69
N VAL A 4 -34.99 27.77 17.93
CA VAL A 4 -34.38 27.64 16.63
C VAL A 4 -33.13 26.76 16.69
N LYS A 5 -33.19 25.70 15.88
CA LYS A 5 -32.15 24.86 15.28
C LYS A 5 -30.74 25.47 15.30
N PHE A 6 -29.93 25.16 16.31
CA PHE A 6 -28.49 25.45 16.34
C PHE A 6 -27.73 24.14 16.56
N PHE A 7 -27.69 23.29 15.55
CA PHE A 7 -26.82 22.11 15.58
C PHE A 7 -26.39 21.67 14.19
N VAL A 8 -26.02 22.63 13.33
CA VAL A 8 -25.12 22.33 12.21
C VAL A 8 -23.71 22.46 12.78
N LEU A 9 -23.35 21.51 13.65
CA LEU A 9 -21.97 21.35 14.08
C LEU A 9 -21.21 20.87 12.84
N PHE A 10 -20.28 21.71 12.42
CA PHE A 10 -19.42 21.59 11.26
C PHE A 10 -18.54 20.34 11.39
N THR A 11 -19.09 19.15 11.13
CA THR A 11 -18.29 17.92 11.03
C THR A 11 -17.66 17.84 9.64
N ALA A 12 -16.87 18.86 9.28
CA ALA A 12 -15.74 18.68 8.39
C ALA A 12 -14.60 18.01 9.18
N ALA A 13 -14.92 16.94 9.91
CA ALA A 13 -13.98 16.16 10.67
C ALA A 13 -13.17 15.34 9.67
N SER A 14 -12.08 15.97 9.24
CA SER A 14 -10.88 15.31 8.75
C SER A 14 -11.12 14.22 7.70
N LEU A 15 -11.26 14.64 6.44
CA LEU A 15 -10.64 13.89 5.34
C LEU A 15 -9.13 13.93 5.60
N VAL A 16 -8.64 13.08 6.52
CA VAL A 16 -7.22 12.76 6.62
C VAL A 16 -6.86 12.14 5.27
N SER A 17 -6.37 12.97 4.37
CA SER A 17 -5.71 12.51 3.16
C SER A 17 -4.55 11.64 3.63
N PHE A 18 -4.72 10.31 3.49
CA PHE A 18 -3.63 9.33 3.55
C PHE A 18 -2.67 9.67 2.42
N SER A 19 -1.83 10.68 2.65
CA SER A 19 -0.83 11.15 1.72
C SER A 19 0.24 10.07 1.62
N SER A 20 0.12 9.28 0.55
CA SER A 20 1.11 8.34 0.04
C SER A 20 1.82 7.51 1.12
N LEU A 21 1.13 6.51 1.66
CA LEU A 21 1.87 5.39 2.23
C LEU A 21 2.66 4.77 1.08
N ALA A 22 3.98 4.95 1.08
CA ALA A 22 4.86 4.13 0.27
C ALA A 22 4.73 2.68 0.77
N GLN A 23 3.79 1.94 0.18
CA GLN A 23 3.55 0.55 0.52
C GLN A 23 4.75 -0.27 0.03
N ASN A 24 5.50 -0.82 0.96
CA ASN A 24 6.52 -1.80 0.64
C ASN A 24 5.83 -3.17 0.59
N VAL A 25 5.96 -3.86 -0.54
CA VAL A 25 5.51 -5.23 -0.71
C VAL A 25 6.70 -6.17 -0.53
N THR A 26 6.48 -7.26 0.20
CA THR A 26 7.46 -8.34 0.37
C THR A 26 6.92 -9.60 -0.28
N ALA A 27 7.80 -10.34 -0.93
CA ALA A 27 7.50 -11.66 -1.44
C ALA A 27 8.57 -12.64 -0.99
N ARG A 28 8.13 -13.86 -0.72
CA ARG A 28 9.01 -14.97 -0.42
C ARG A 28 8.69 -16.13 -1.35
N ALA A 29 9.70 -16.67 -2.01
CA ALA A 29 9.54 -17.82 -2.87
C ALA A 29 10.83 -18.66 -2.93
N SER A 30 10.73 -19.82 -3.56
CA SER A 30 11.87 -20.72 -3.78
C SER A 30 12.76 -20.26 -4.94
N THR A 31 12.22 -19.44 -5.86
CA THR A 31 12.91 -18.92 -7.05
C THR A 31 12.66 -17.42 -7.22
N ILE A 32 13.55 -16.73 -7.95
CA ILE A 32 13.45 -15.28 -8.19
C ILE A 32 12.18 -14.94 -8.96
N ASP A 33 11.89 -15.70 -10.03
CA ASP A 33 10.69 -15.50 -10.85
C ASP A 33 9.39 -15.61 -10.04
N SER A 34 9.34 -16.55 -9.10
CA SER A 34 8.16 -16.73 -8.25
C SER A 34 8.00 -15.59 -7.23
N ALA A 35 9.11 -15.03 -6.74
CA ALA A 35 9.07 -13.88 -5.84
C ALA A 35 8.64 -12.60 -6.59
N GLU A 36 9.15 -12.42 -7.81
CA GLU A 36 8.80 -11.28 -8.66
C GLU A 36 7.33 -11.34 -9.11
N ALA A 37 6.84 -12.52 -9.51
CA ALA A 37 5.43 -12.71 -9.85
C ALA A 37 4.49 -12.36 -8.68
N GLN A 38 4.87 -12.68 -7.44
CA GLN A 38 4.11 -12.30 -6.25
C GLN A 38 4.11 -10.78 -6.03
N ILE A 39 5.26 -10.12 -6.20
CA ILE A 39 5.37 -8.65 -6.10
C ILE A 39 4.52 -7.98 -7.17
N ALA A 40 4.62 -8.42 -8.42
CA ALA A 40 3.83 -7.89 -9.53
C ALA A 40 2.33 -8.08 -9.30
N ALA A 41 1.90 -9.21 -8.75
CA ALA A 41 0.50 -9.45 -8.39
C ALA A 41 0.02 -8.52 -7.27
N GLN A 42 0.84 -8.26 -6.26
CA GLN A 42 0.53 -7.32 -5.19
C GLN A 42 0.46 -5.87 -5.70
N ALA A 43 1.41 -5.47 -6.55
CA ALA A 43 1.43 -4.15 -7.18
C ALA A 43 0.20 -3.92 -8.06
N LYS A 44 -0.16 -4.90 -8.89
CA LYS A 44 -1.37 -4.86 -9.72
C LYS A 44 -2.65 -4.75 -8.90
N LYS A 45 -2.74 -5.45 -7.76
CA LYS A 45 -3.88 -5.32 -6.81
C LYS A 45 -3.96 -3.93 -6.19
N ALA A 46 -2.80 -3.32 -5.91
CA ALA A 46 -2.70 -1.96 -5.40
C ALA A 46 -2.87 -0.89 -6.47
N ASN A 47 -3.03 -1.28 -7.75
CA ASN A 47 -3.08 -0.39 -8.91
C ASN A 47 -1.86 0.54 -9.01
N ALA A 48 -0.71 0.06 -8.54
CA ALA A 48 0.53 0.81 -8.49
C ALA A 48 1.63 0.09 -9.29
N ASP A 49 2.60 0.85 -9.78
CA ASP A 49 3.87 0.32 -10.26
C ASP A 49 4.73 -0.14 -9.08
N TYR A 50 5.79 -0.90 -9.38
CA TYR A 50 6.69 -1.40 -8.34
C TYR A 50 8.15 -1.24 -8.74
N LYS A 51 8.99 -1.01 -7.74
CA LYS A 51 10.44 -0.99 -7.87
C LYS A 51 11.07 -1.88 -6.82
N ILE A 52 11.80 -2.90 -7.26
CA ILE A 52 12.57 -3.76 -6.35
C ILE A 52 13.65 -2.90 -5.67
N ILE A 53 13.71 -2.97 -4.33
CA ILE A 53 14.66 -2.22 -3.49
C ILE A 53 15.61 -3.14 -2.73
N ALA A 54 15.21 -4.39 -2.51
CA ALA A 54 16.06 -5.40 -1.89
C ALA A 54 15.71 -6.79 -2.40
N SER A 55 16.73 -7.63 -2.59
CA SER A 55 16.59 -9.06 -2.84
C SER A 55 17.64 -9.81 -2.02
N HIS A 56 17.23 -10.92 -1.43
CA HIS A 56 18.08 -11.80 -0.62
C HIS A 56 17.78 -13.26 -0.98
N ASP A 57 18.80 -14.00 -1.38
CA ASP A 57 18.74 -15.39 -1.81
C ASP A 57 19.38 -16.37 -0.80
N LYS A 58 19.30 -16.10 0.51
CA LYS A 58 19.79 -17.04 1.52
C LYS A 58 18.68 -18.01 1.96
N ASN A 59 18.79 -19.26 1.49
CA ASN A 59 17.87 -20.36 1.84
C ASN A 59 16.41 -20.11 1.39
N GLY A 60 16.26 -19.47 0.23
CA GLY A 60 15.00 -18.99 -0.34
C GLY A 60 15.15 -17.56 -0.83
N VAL A 61 14.32 -17.16 -1.77
CA VAL A 61 14.27 -15.79 -2.30
C VAL A 61 13.32 -14.97 -1.46
N TYR A 62 13.86 -13.93 -0.85
CA TYR A 62 13.12 -12.84 -0.24
C TYR A 62 13.34 -11.61 -1.09
N MET A 63 12.25 -11.04 -1.58
CA MET A 63 12.29 -9.85 -2.40
C MET A 63 11.41 -8.80 -1.77
N MET A 64 11.88 -7.56 -1.80
CA MET A 64 11.16 -6.41 -1.30
C MET A 64 11.10 -5.36 -2.40
N ALA A 65 9.90 -4.92 -2.73
CA ALA A 65 9.67 -3.85 -3.68
C ALA A 65 8.87 -2.74 -3.03
N LYS A 66 9.16 -1.52 -3.45
CA LYS A 66 8.41 -0.34 -3.11
C LYS A 66 7.34 -0.15 -4.18
N LEU A 67 6.08 -0.03 -3.76
CA LEU A 67 5.02 0.42 -4.65
C LEU A 67 5.21 1.90 -4.91
N VAL A 68 5.24 2.25 -6.19
CA VAL A 68 5.35 3.60 -6.72
C VAL A 68 4.12 3.84 -7.59
N ASN A 69 3.50 5.01 -7.47
CA ASN A 69 2.30 5.36 -8.22
C ASN A 69 2.55 6.64 -9.00
#